data_AF-A0A8X6GXH3-F1
#
_entry.id   AF-A0A8X6GXH3-F1
#
_cell.length_a   1.000
_cell.length_b   1.000
_cell.length_c   1.000
_cell.angle_alpha   90.00
_cell.angle_beta   90.00
_cell.angle_gamma   90.00
#
_symmetry.space_group_name_H-M   'P 1'
#
loop_
_entity.id
_entity.type
_entity.pdbx_description
1 polymer ?
#
loop_
_entity_poly.entity_id
_entity_poly.type
_entity_poly.pdbx_seq_one_letter_code
_entity_poly.pdbx_strand_id
1 'polypeptide(L)'
;MKYYSGLDVSLKETFISIVDEKGKIVKEEVVASESDAIAKCLLDQDKRYEVIGIESGQLSISMCKELRSFGLPVVCVDARHMAAALSARINKNDKNDARGIAQMMRVGLYKEVLVKSDESCQIKVALGSRRQLICSKQQIVGTIRGLLKIHGIKLGKRSKFETFALRIQETINNVDEISRSSIEALLHSLKTIEESIRKLDKILSEQGRKDEDCKLLTTVPGVGVIVAMTYKAAIDDPYRFETSYTVGAYMGLSPRQYASGEVDRHGSISKMGPMECRSMLYEAAQVLLTISRKNFKLRSWGLKLAKKKGMKKAIVAVARKLAFRKKSIELPKFAKNKVEQLESIVERWCFFFKYAEETTEEDLKEIAEKAPIIKLAYDELDKFRWNEKDLVAYEERIMDLRKEEAILEHRLDLAEEKGKKIGKEEGKIEGKIEVAKAMLANNVDVNTIVKFTGLSISEIEELSGNL
;
A
#
# COMPACT_ATOMS: atom_id res chain seq x y z
N MET A 1 -24.92 -7.87 17.05
CA MET A 1 -23.95 -7.18 17.93
C MET A 1 -22.55 -7.49 17.44
N LYS A 2 -21.66 -6.49 17.34
CA LYS A 2 -20.32 -6.68 16.76
C LYS A 2 -19.31 -7.03 17.84
N TYR A 3 -18.36 -7.89 17.50
CA TYR A 3 -17.30 -8.35 18.40
C TYR A 3 -15.92 -8.11 17.81
N TYR A 4 -14.96 -7.84 18.68
CA TYR A 4 -13.57 -7.61 18.33
C TYR A 4 -12.70 -8.53 19.17
N SER A 5 -11.61 -9.03 18.58
CA SER A 5 -10.67 -9.86 19.31
C SER A 5 -9.25 -9.39 19.16
N GLY A 6 -8.46 -9.60 20.21
CA GLY A 6 -7.02 -9.41 20.22
C GLY A 6 -6.34 -10.71 20.60
N LEU A 7 -5.36 -11.08 19.79
CA LEU A 7 -4.55 -12.27 19.96
C LEU A 7 -3.12 -11.83 20.31
N ASP A 8 -2.71 -12.14 21.54
CA ASP A 8 -1.31 -12.02 21.94
C ASP A 8 -0.64 -13.39 21.77
N VAL A 9 0.26 -13.48 20.80
CA VAL A 9 0.74 -14.74 20.23
C VAL A 9 2.16 -15.02 20.70
N SER A 10 2.30 -16.04 21.56
CA SER A 10 3.59 -16.59 21.94
C SER A 10 3.88 -17.91 21.21
N LEU A 11 5.03 -18.54 21.47
CA LEU A 11 5.41 -19.79 20.78
C LEU A 11 4.60 -21.01 21.23
N LYS A 12 4.13 -21.03 22.47
CA LYS A 12 3.40 -22.17 23.05
C LYS A 12 1.92 -21.87 23.16
N GLU A 13 1.60 -20.72 23.76
CA GLU A 13 0.24 -20.34 24.11
C GLU A 13 -0.11 -18.97 23.54
N THR A 14 -1.36 -18.83 23.10
CA THR A 14 -1.91 -17.58 22.58
C THR A 14 -3.03 -17.15 23.51
N PHE A 15 -2.96 -15.91 23.99
CA PHE A 15 -4.00 -15.30 24.79
C PHE A 15 -5.02 -14.64 23.86
N ILE A 16 -6.27 -15.04 24.00
CA ILE A 16 -7.40 -14.53 23.23
C ILE A 16 -8.26 -13.67 24.14
N SER A 17 -8.48 -12.42 23.75
CA SER A 17 -9.46 -11.54 24.42
C SER A 17 -10.54 -11.17 23.42
N ILE A 18 -11.81 -11.32 23.81
CA ILE A 18 -12.98 -10.95 23.01
C ILE A 18 -13.72 -9.84 23.74
N VAL A 19 -13.95 -8.73 23.03
CA VAL A 19 -14.68 -7.57 23.54
C VAL A 19 -15.87 -7.24 22.64
N ASP A 20 -16.94 -6.73 23.24
CA ASP A 20 -18.07 -6.20 22.49
C ASP A 20 -17.84 -4.76 22.01
N GLU A 21 -18.80 -4.22 21.27
CA GLU A 21 -18.79 -2.83 20.79
C GLU A 21 -18.70 -1.77 21.91
N LYS A 22 -19.22 -2.06 23.10
CA LYS A 22 -19.13 -1.18 24.27
C LYS A 22 -17.78 -1.30 25.00
N GLY A 23 -16.94 -2.25 24.59
CA GLY A 23 -15.65 -2.53 25.20
C GLY A 23 -15.73 -3.41 26.45
N LYS A 24 -16.89 -4.03 26.72
CA LYS A 24 -17.03 -5.03 27.77
C LYS A 24 -16.34 -6.32 27.34
N ILE A 25 -15.58 -6.92 28.24
CA ILE A 25 -14.97 -8.24 28.01
C ILE A 25 -16.09 -9.27 27.98
N VAL A 26 -16.10 -10.06 26.91
CA VAL A 26 -17.06 -11.14 26.71
C VAL A 26 -16.45 -12.48 27.10
N LYS A 27 -15.18 -12.70 26.71
CA LYS A 27 -14.43 -13.92 27.03
C LYS A 27 -12.93 -13.65 26.95
N GLU A 28 -12.18 -14.34 27.79
CA GLU A 28 -10.72 -14.40 27.74
C GLU A 28 -10.32 -15.87 27.89
N GLU A 29 -9.44 -16.36 27.03
CA GLU A 29 -9.05 -17.77 26.98
C GLU A 29 -7.60 -17.92 26.54
N VAL A 30 -6.97 -19.02 26.94
CA VAL A 30 -5.60 -19.38 26.56
C VAL A 30 -5.67 -20.68 25.78
N VAL A 31 -5.10 -20.68 24.59
CA VAL A 31 -5.07 -21.84 23.70
C VAL A 31 -3.65 -22.11 23.22
N ALA A 32 -3.41 -23.33 22.72
CA ALA A 32 -2.18 -23.62 22.01
C ALA A 32 -2.01 -22.66 20.82
N SER A 33 -0.77 -22.26 20.52
CA SER A 33 -0.45 -21.34 19.42
C SER A 33 -0.48 -22.02 18.05
N GLU A 34 -1.56 -22.75 17.80
CA GLU A 34 -1.88 -23.45 16.56
C GLU A 34 -3.14 -22.80 15.96
N SER A 35 -3.12 -22.56 14.65
CA SER A 35 -4.22 -21.87 13.96
C SER A 35 -5.56 -22.59 14.12
N ASP A 36 -5.56 -23.93 14.13
CA ASP A 36 -6.77 -24.75 14.32
C ASP A 36 -7.38 -24.56 15.71
N ALA A 37 -6.54 -24.53 16.75
CA ALA A 37 -6.99 -24.34 18.13
C ALA A 37 -7.57 -22.93 18.32
N ILE A 38 -6.92 -21.92 17.76
CA ILE A 38 -7.39 -20.53 17.79
C ILE A 38 -8.70 -20.38 16.98
N ALA A 39 -8.76 -20.95 15.77
CA ALA A 39 -9.95 -20.91 14.92
C ALA A 39 -11.14 -21.56 15.62
N LYS A 40 -10.95 -22.75 16.18
CA LYS A 40 -11.98 -23.46 16.95
C LYS A 40 -12.47 -22.62 18.13
N CYS A 41 -11.55 -22.07 18.92
CA CYS A 41 -11.91 -21.20 20.05
C CYS A 41 -12.77 -19.99 19.62
N LEU A 42 -12.48 -19.39 18.47
CA LEU A 42 -13.21 -18.23 17.97
C LEU A 42 -14.55 -18.60 17.34
N LEU A 43 -14.60 -19.68 16.56
CA LEU A 43 -15.80 -20.15 15.86
C LEU A 43 -16.83 -20.76 16.82
N ASP A 44 -16.39 -21.50 17.85
CA ASP A 44 -17.27 -22.11 18.87
C ASP A 44 -18.07 -21.06 19.67
N GLN A 45 -17.72 -19.78 19.56
CA GLN A 45 -18.45 -18.70 20.21
C GLN A 45 -19.70 -18.24 19.46
N ASP A 46 -19.88 -18.66 18.21
CA ASP A 46 -20.97 -18.23 17.32
C ASP A 46 -21.19 -16.71 17.31
N LYS A 47 -20.07 -15.96 17.21
CA LYS A 47 -20.04 -14.49 17.23
C LYS A 47 -19.66 -13.93 15.88
N ARG A 48 -20.33 -12.84 15.49
CA ARG A 48 -19.93 -12.04 14.33
C ARG A 48 -18.77 -11.11 14.70
N TYR A 49 -17.54 -11.56 14.43
CA TYR A 49 -16.35 -10.72 14.57
C TYR A 49 -16.29 -9.70 13.42
N GLU A 50 -15.97 -8.45 13.76
CA GLU A 50 -15.68 -7.42 12.76
C GLU A 50 -14.20 -7.39 12.42
N VAL A 51 -13.34 -7.43 13.45
CA VAL A 51 -11.88 -7.46 13.30
C VAL A 51 -11.25 -8.31 14.40
N ILE A 52 -10.29 -9.15 14.03
CA ILE A 52 -9.41 -9.90 14.94
C ILE A 52 -7.98 -9.42 14.72
N GLY A 53 -7.36 -8.83 15.74
CA GLY A 53 -6.01 -8.29 15.68
C GLY A 53 -4.96 -9.30 16.09
N ILE A 54 -3.92 -9.47 15.27
CA ILE A 54 -2.69 -10.22 15.59
C ILE A 54 -1.50 -9.28 15.47
N GLU A 55 -0.67 -9.18 16.50
CA GLU A 55 0.56 -8.40 16.40
C GLU A 55 1.56 -9.02 15.42
N SER A 56 2.27 -8.17 14.67
CA SER A 56 3.32 -8.64 13.75
C SER A 56 4.44 -9.36 14.52
N GLY A 57 4.58 -10.66 14.29
CA GLY A 57 5.55 -11.55 14.93
C GLY A 57 6.01 -12.69 14.02
N GLN A 58 6.76 -13.65 14.57
CA GLN A 58 7.32 -14.76 13.79
C GLN A 58 6.23 -15.67 13.19
N LEU A 59 5.20 -15.99 13.97
CA LEU A 59 4.09 -16.85 13.55
C LEU A 59 2.98 -16.10 12.79
N SER A 60 2.96 -14.76 12.91
CA SER A 60 1.84 -13.93 12.44
C SER A 60 1.50 -14.10 10.95
N ILE A 61 2.49 -14.34 10.08
CA ILE A 61 2.25 -14.48 8.64
C ILE A 61 1.46 -15.75 8.33
N SER A 62 1.92 -16.91 8.82
CA SER A 62 1.23 -18.20 8.59
C SER A 62 -0.15 -18.17 9.24
N MET A 63 -0.19 -17.74 10.50
CA MET A 63 -1.40 -17.75 11.30
C MET A 63 -2.48 -16.81 10.74
N CYS A 64 -2.11 -15.62 10.24
CA CYS A 64 -3.07 -14.75 9.57
C CYS A 64 -3.64 -15.38 8.29
N LYS A 65 -2.83 -16.11 7.50
CA LYS A 65 -3.31 -16.78 6.28
C LYS A 65 -4.27 -17.91 6.61
N GLU A 66 -3.88 -18.76 7.55
CA GLU A 66 -4.68 -19.92 7.99
C GLU A 66 -6.00 -19.46 8.61
N LEU A 67 -5.98 -18.49 9.54
CA LEU A 67 -7.20 -17.96 10.14
C LEU A 67 -8.13 -17.28 9.12
N ARG A 68 -7.57 -16.57 8.12
CA ARG A 68 -8.37 -16.03 7.00
C ARG A 68 -8.99 -17.14 6.15
N SER A 69 -8.31 -18.28 5.98
CA SER A 69 -8.85 -19.44 5.26
C SER A 69 -10.04 -20.09 5.99
N PHE A 70 -10.09 -19.98 7.32
CA PHE A 70 -11.25 -20.34 8.14
C PHE A 70 -12.39 -19.30 8.10
N GLY A 71 -12.27 -18.24 7.28
CA GLY A 71 -13.29 -17.20 7.14
C GLY A 71 -13.26 -16.12 8.23
N LEU A 72 -12.23 -16.09 9.07
CA LEU A 72 -12.11 -15.10 10.15
C LEU A 72 -11.50 -13.77 9.63
N PRO A 73 -12.05 -12.60 10.02
CA PRO A 73 -11.56 -11.29 9.58
C PRO A 73 -10.31 -10.86 10.37
N VAL A 74 -9.19 -11.55 10.11
CA VAL A 74 -7.92 -11.33 10.81
C VAL A 74 -7.08 -10.25 10.15
N VAL A 75 -6.56 -9.34 10.98
CA VAL A 75 -5.69 -8.24 10.60
C VAL A 75 -4.36 -8.35 11.37
N CYS A 76 -3.26 -8.32 10.62
CA CYS A 76 -1.92 -8.23 11.21
C CYS A 76 -1.60 -6.76 11.51
N VAL A 77 -1.15 -6.43 12.71
CA VAL A 77 -0.95 -5.04 13.16
C VAL A 77 0.50 -4.72 13.48
N ASP A 78 0.91 -3.47 13.26
CA ASP A 78 2.30 -3.03 13.49
C ASP A 78 2.64 -3.08 14.99
N ALA A 79 3.56 -3.99 15.34
CA ALA A 79 4.05 -4.19 16.70
C ALA A 79 4.51 -2.90 17.39
N ARG A 80 5.13 -1.98 16.66
CA ARG A 80 5.65 -0.73 17.25
C ARG A 80 4.53 0.24 17.57
N HIS A 81 3.52 0.29 16.71
CA HIS A 81 2.34 1.11 16.95
C HIS A 81 1.54 0.55 18.13
N MET A 82 1.39 -0.76 18.19
CA MET A 82 0.75 -1.45 19.32
C MET A 82 1.51 -1.24 20.62
N ALA A 83 2.83 -1.45 20.64
CA ALA A 83 3.64 -1.20 21.82
C ALA A 83 3.56 0.26 22.30
N ALA A 84 3.56 1.23 21.39
CA ALA A 84 3.40 2.64 21.74
C ALA A 84 2.02 2.93 22.36
N ALA A 85 0.94 2.40 21.78
CA ALA A 85 -0.41 2.55 22.31
C ALA A 85 -0.60 1.85 23.67
N LEU A 86 0.02 0.68 23.87
CA LEU A 86 -0.10 -0.10 25.09
C LEU A 86 0.84 0.38 26.20
N SER A 87 1.90 1.13 25.87
CA SER A 87 2.89 1.62 26.84
C SER A 87 2.31 2.52 27.94
N ALA A 88 1.12 3.11 27.71
CA ALA A 88 0.42 3.92 28.71
C ALA A 88 -0.19 3.08 29.86
N ARG A 89 -0.19 1.74 29.78
CA ARG A 89 -0.71 0.86 30.84
C ARG A 89 0.39 0.53 31.85
N ILE A 90 0.03 0.59 33.13
CA ILE A 90 0.96 0.38 34.25
C ILE A 90 1.32 -1.11 34.42
N ASN A 91 0.35 -2.02 34.25
CA ASN A 91 0.51 -3.45 34.49
C ASN A 91 0.64 -4.24 33.18
N LYS A 92 1.85 -4.70 32.88
CA LYS A 92 2.15 -5.54 31.73
C LYS A 92 1.94 -7.03 32.07
N ASN A 93 1.01 -7.67 31.38
CA ASN A 93 0.86 -9.14 31.35
C ASN A 93 0.19 -9.54 30.02
N ASP A 94 0.41 -10.78 29.58
CA ASP A 94 -0.03 -11.28 28.27
C ASP A 94 -1.56 -11.17 28.09
N LYS A 95 -2.30 -11.38 29.18
CA LYS A 95 -3.76 -11.17 29.23
C LYS A 95 -4.17 -9.72 28.93
N ASN A 96 -3.50 -8.75 29.55
CA ASN A 96 -3.75 -7.33 29.35
C ASN A 96 -3.30 -6.87 27.97
N ASP A 97 -2.26 -7.48 27.42
CA ASP A 97 -1.76 -7.22 26.08
C ASP A 97 -2.80 -7.70 25.04
N ALA A 98 -3.29 -8.94 25.15
CA ALA A 98 -4.41 -9.45 24.32
C ALA A 98 -5.66 -8.56 24.41
N ARG A 99 -6.05 -8.16 25.63
CA ARG A 99 -7.16 -7.23 25.86
C ARG A 99 -6.88 -5.85 25.25
N GLY A 100 -5.64 -5.40 25.34
CA GLY A 100 -5.18 -4.14 24.75
C GLY A 100 -5.35 -4.15 23.23
N ILE A 101 -4.89 -5.23 22.58
CA ILE A 101 -5.06 -5.45 21.15
C ILE A 101 -6.55 -5.43 20.79
N ALA A 102 -7.40 -6.17 21.51
CA ALA A 102 -8.84 -6.23 21.25
C ALA A 102 -9.51 -4.83 21.32
N GLN A 103 -9.11 -4.02 22.29
CA GLN A 103 -9.62 -2.65 22.43
C GLN A 103 -9.12 -1.73 21.32
N MET A 104 -7.88 -1.88 20.85
CA MET A 104 -7.39 -1.11 19.71
C MET A 104 -8.10 -1.49 18.42
N MET A 105 -8.47 -2.77 18.24
CA MET A 105 -9.27 -3.20 17.09
C MET A 105 -10.66 -2.56 17.13
N ARG A 106 -11.29 -2.54 18.31
CA ARG A 106 -12.59 -1.89 18.52
C ARG A 106 -12.60 -0.40 18.20
N VAL A 107 -11.55 0.32 18.61
CA VAL A 107 -11.45 1.77 18.38
C VAL A 107 -10.94 2.10 16.98
N GLY A 108 -10.41 1.12 16.24
CA GLY A 108 -9.80 1.35 14.93
C GLY A 108 -8.45 2.08 14.99
N LEU A 109 -7.81 2.13 16.16
CA LEU A 109 -6.54 2.85 16.37
C LEU A 109 -5.33 1.94 16.14
N TYR A 110 -5.24 1.36 14.94
CA TYR A 110 -4.14 0.47 14.58
C TYR A 110 -3.64 0.73 13.16
N LYS A 111 -2.44 0.21 12.87
CA LYS A 111 -1.87 0.24 11.53
C LYS A 111 -1.71 -1.18 11.02
N GLU A 112 -2.43 -1.50 9.95
CA GLU A 112 -2.33 -2.82 9.31
C GLU A 112 -0.97 -3.02 8.65
N VAL A 113 -0.42 -4.22 8.85
CA VAL A 113 0.78 -4.73 8.20
C VAL A 113 0.34 -5.75 7.16
N LEU A 114 0.76 -5.53 5.92
CA LEU A 114 0.54 -6.50 4.84
C LEU A 114 1.14 -7.86 5.20
N VAL A 115 0.27 -8.87 5.25
CA VAL A 115 0.64 -10.28 5.26
C VAL A 115 1.18 -10.62 3.89
N LYS A 116 2.45 -11.00 3.81
CA LYS A 116 3.14 -11.20 2.53
C LYS A 116 2.64 -12.42 1.79
N SER A 117 2.68 -12.37 0.46
CA SER A 117 2.50 -13.51 -0.43
C SER A 117 3.53 -14.61 -0.14
N ASP A 118 3.18 -15.85 -0.47
CA ASP A 118 4.08 -17.00 -0.29
C ASP A 118 5.34 -16.86 -1.14
N GLU A 119 5.20 -16.33 -2.36
CA GLU A 119 6.33 -16.04 -3.25
C GLU A 119 7.31 -15.06 -2.58
N SER A 120 6.82 -13.93 -2.07
CA SER A 120 7.66 -12.95 -1.37
C SER A 120 8.29 -13.52 -0.10
N CYS A 121 7.58 -14.38 0.64
CA CYS A 121 8.13 -15.08 1.80
C CYS A 121 9.29 -16.01 1.39
N GLN A 122 9.12 -16.84 0.37
CA GLN A 122 10.15 -17.76 -0.12
C GLN A 122 11.39 -17.00 -0.61
N ILE A 123 11.21 -15.94 -1.39
CA ILE A 123 12.31 -15.08 -1.86
C ILE A 123 13.06 -14.49 -0.67
N LYS A 124 12.34 -13.99 0.35
CA LYS A 124 12.97 -13.43 1.56
C LYS A 124 13.73 -14.46 2.38
N VAL A 125 13.29 -15.73 2.43
CA VAL A 125 14.04 -16.80 3.08
C VAL A 125 15.40 -17.01 2.39
N ALA A 126 15.41 -17.06 1.06
CA ALA A 126 16.64 -17.19 0.29
C ALA A 126 17.57 -15.96 0.46
N LEU A 127 17.03 -14.75 0.39
CA LEU A 127 17.78 -13.51 0.59
C LEU A 127 18.35 -13.39 2.02
N GLY A 128 17.54 -13.67 3.04
CA GLY A 128 17.96 -13.65 4.44
C GLY A 128 19.06 -14.67 4.72
N SER A 129 18.91 -15.90 4.21
CA SER A 129 19.93 -16.95 4.29
C SER A 129 21.24 -16.52 3.63
N ARG A 130 21.15 -15.95 2.43
CA ARG A 130 22.31 -15.43 1.70
C ARG A 130 23.01 -14.32 2.49
N ARG A 131 22.25 -13.37 3.03
CA ARG A 131 22.80 -12.28 3.86
C ARG A 131 23.53 -12.83 5.08
N GLN A 132 22.96 -13.82 5.76
CA GLN A 132 23.58 -14.45 6.92
C GLN A 132 24.94 -15.08 6.54
N LEU A 133 24.99 -15.83 5.43
CA LEU A 133 26.24 -16.42 4.93
C LEU A 133 27.29 -15.37 4.56
N ILE A 134 26.88 -14.23 3.98
CA ILE A 134 27.80 -13.11 3.69
C ILE A 134 28.36 -12.51 4.97
N CYS A 135 27.52 -12.33 6.00
CA CYS A 135 27.98 -11.86 7.31
C CYS A 135 28.99 -12.84 7.93
N SER A 136 28.69 -14.13 7.94
CA SER A 136 29.59 -15.18 8.45
C SER A 136 30.91 -15.23 7.67
N LYS A 137 30.86 -15.11 6.34
CA LYS A 137 32.06 -14.97 5.48
C LYS A 137 32.94 -13.81 5.93
N GLN A 138 32.35 -12.63 6.14
CA GLN A 138 33.08 -11.44 6.56
C GLN A 138 33.69 -11.59 7.96
N GLN A 139 32.96 -12.23 8.88
CA GLN A 139 33.45 -12.53 10.23
C GLN A 139 34.66 -13.46 10.18
N ILE A 140 34.56 -14.60 9.49
CA ILE A 140 35.66 -15.57 9.36
C ILE A 140 36.89 -14.93 8.69
N VAL A 141 36.69 -14.17 7.61
CA VAL A 141 37.80 -13.44 6.95
C VAL A 141 38.45 -12.43 7.89
N GLY A 142 37.66 -11.77 8.74
CA GLY A 142 38.14 -10.88 9.79
C GLY A 142 38.97 -11.61 10.84
N THR A 143 38.48 -12.75 11.31
CA THR A 143 39.17 -13.62 12.28
C THR A 143 40.50 -14.12 11.73
N ILE A 144 40.53 -14.67 10.51
CA ILE A 144 41.79 -15.14 9.88
C ILE A 144 42.79 -13.98 9.77
N ARG A 145 42.34 -12.79 9.32
CA ARG A 145 43.19 -11.60 9.27
C ARG A 145 43.69 -11.18 10.65
N GLY A 146 42.90 -11.38 11.71
CA GLY A 146 43.31 -11.11 13.09
C GLY A 146 44.39 -12.08 13.58
N LEU A 147 44.19 -13.38 13.35
CA LEU A 147 45.14 -14.44 13.74
C LEU A 147 46.50 -14.27 13.05
N LEU A 148 46.50 -13.95 11.76
CA LEU A 148 47.75 -13.72 11.02
C LEU A 148 48.52 -12.49 11.52
N LYS A 149 47.84 -11.46 12.07
CA LYS A 149 48.52 -10.29 12.63
C LYS A 149 49.32 -10.62 13.89
N ILE A 150 48.93 -11.63 14.66
CA ILE A 150 49.69 -12.09 15.83
C ILE A 150 51.10 -12.53 15.39
N HIS A 151 51.18 -13.14 14.21
CA HIS A 151 52.41 -13.60 13.59
C HIS A 151 53.11 -12.53 12.73
N GLY A 152 52.72 -11.26 12.85
CA GLY A 152 53.29 -10.16 12.05
C GLY A 152 52.88 -10.14 10.57
N ILE A 153 52.03 -11.07 10.13
CA ILE A 153 51.62 -11.22 8.73
C ILE A 153 50.44 -10.28 8.44
N LYS A 154 50.67 -9.30 7.55
CA LYS A 154 49.64 -8.35 7.11
C LYS A 154 49.14 -8.74 5.71
N LEU A 155 47.98 -9.40 5.65
CA LEU A 155 47.31 -9.63 4.37
C LEU A 155 46.89 -8.30 3.74
N GLY A 156 47.26 -8.10 2.48
CA GLY A 156 46.97 -6.89 1.71
C GLY A 156 45.47 -6.64 1.47
N LYS A 157 45.17 -5.79 0.47
CA LYS A 157 43.80 -5.37 0.14
C LYS A 157 42.85 -6.56 -0.06
N ARG A 158 41.55 -6.33 0.18
CA ARG A 158 40.48 -7.32 -0.03
C ARG A 158 40.55 -7.87 -1.46
N SER A 159 40.42 -9.18 -1.60
CA SER A 159 40.51 -9.92 -2.85
C SER A 159 39.37 -10.93 -2.96
N LYS A 160 39.23 -11.56 -4.13
CA LYS A 160 38.36 -12.72 -4.31
C LYS A 160 38.78 -13.86 -3.37
N PHE A 161 37.87 -14.78 -3.10
CA PHE A 161 38.10 -15.90 -2.19
C PHE A 161 39.31 -16.74 -2.64
N GLU A 162 39.43 -17.05 -3.92
CA GLU A 162 40.51 -17.88 -4.47
C GLU A 162 41.87 -17.24 -4.21
N THR A 163 42.03 -15.96 -4.54
CA THR A 163 43.25 -15.19 -4.27
C THR A 163 43.53 -15.06 -2.77
N PHE A 164 42.49 -14.96 -1.95
CA PHE A 164 42.63 -14.87 -0.49
C PHE A 164 43.12 -16.19 0.10
N ALA A 165 42.53 -17.32 -0.32
CA ALA A 165 42.90 -18.65 0.12
C ALA A 165 44.33 -19.00 -0.28
N LEU A 166 44.72 -18.72 -1.53
CA LEU A 166 46.09 -18.94 -2.02
C LEU A 166 47.13 -18.17 -1.19
N ARG A 167 46.89 -16.88 -0.94
CA ARG A 167 47.80 -16.06 -0.10
C ARG A 167 47.93 -16.61 1.31
N ILE A 168 46.86 -17.15 1.88
CA ILE A 168 46.92 -17.75 3.21
C ILE A 168 47.77 -19.01 3.16
N GLN A 169 47.53 -19.90 2.18
CA GLN A 169 48.34 -21.12 2.01
C GLN A 169 49.84 -20.83 1.85
N GLU A 170 50.20 -19.75 1.14
CA GLU A 170 51.61 -19.33 1.01
C GLU A 170 52.21 -18.79 2.32
N THR A 171 51.41 -18.15 3.17
CA THR A 171 51.88 -17.48 4.39
C THR A 171 51.83 -18.34 5.65
N ILE A 172 51.00 -19.38 5.68
CA ILE A 172 50.72 -20.20 6.87
C ILE A 172 51.88 -21.14 7.26
N ASN A 173 52.85 -21.33 6.36
CA ASN A 173 54.02 -22.16 6.63
C ASN A 173 54.91 -21.59 7.75
N ASN A 174 54.91 -20.26 7.92
CA ASN A 174 55.73 -19.56 8.92
C ASN A 174 55.04 -19.36 10.28
N VAL A 175 53.90 -20.02 10.49
CA VAL A 175 53.05 -19.90 11.68
C VAL A 175 53.18 -21.15 12.54
N ASP A 176 52.92 -21.08 13.85
CA ASP A 176 52.93 -22.26 14.73
C ASP A 176 51.83 -23.27 14.33
N GLU A 177 52.01 -24.53 14.73
CA GLU A 177 51.13 -25.62 14.30
C GLU A 177 49.67 -25.45 14.75
N ILE A 178 49.45 -24.95 15.97
CA ILE A 178 48.10 -24.75 16.51
C ILE A 178 47.37 -23.67 15.72
N SER A 179 48.04 -22.54 15.47
CA SER A 179 47.52 -21.44 14.66
C SER A 179 47.31 -21.87 13.21
N ARG A 180 48.20 -22.71 12.65
CA ARG A 180 48.05 -23.27 11.30
C ARG A 180 46.77 -24.11 11.18
N SER A 181 46.61 -25.12 12.03
CA SER A 181 45.42 -25.98 12.01
C SER A 181 44.13 -25.17 12.24
N SER A 182 44.18 -24.16 13.11
CA SER A 182 43.06 -23.26 13.36
C SER A 182 42.67 -22.45 12.11
N ILE A 183 43.66 -21.88 11.41
CA ILE A 183 43.43 -21.10 10.18
C ILE A 183 42.94 -22.01 9.05
N GLU A 184 43.45 -23.24 8.93
CA GLU A 184 43.01 -24.23 7.96
C GLU A 184 41.54 -24.63 8.17
N ALA A 185 41.13 -24.87 9.42
CA ALA A 185 39.73 -25.15 9.76
C ALA A 185 38.82 -23.99 9.35
N LEU A 186 39.21 -22.74 9.63
CA LEU A 186 38.48 -21.54 9.22
C LEU A 186 38.42 -21.37 7.70
N LEU A 187 39.50 -21.69 6.99
CA LEU A 187 39.53 -21.68 5.53
C LEU A 187 38.58 -22.72 4.92
N HIS A 188 38.52 -23.92 5.50
CA HIS A 188 37.59 -24.96 5.08
C HIS A 188 36.14 -24.51 5.25
N SER A 189 35.78 -23.97 6.42
CA SER A 189 34.44 -23.39 6.63
C SER A 189 34.14 -22.25 5.63
N LEU A 190 35.11 -21.40 5.35
CA LEU A 190 34.96 -20.30 4.41
C LEU A 190 34.67 -20.79 2.98
N LYS A 191 35.30 -21.89 2.56
CA LYS A 191 35.04 -22.55 1.26
C LYS A 191 33.58 -23.03 1.17
N THR A 192 33.10 -23.74 2.19
CA THR A 192 31.71 -24.26 2.24
C THR A 192 30.68 -23.12 2.23
N ILE A 193 30.97 -22.02 2.92
CA ILE A 193 30.12 -20.82 2.90
C ILE A 193 30.10 -20.20 1.50
N GLU A 194 31.24 -20.09 0.82
CA GLU A 194 31.32 -19.52 -0.54
C GLU A 194 30.50 -20.33 -1.55
N GLU A 195 30.59 -21.66 -1.47
CA GLU A 195 29.80 -22.58 -2.30
C GLU A 195 28.29 -22.42 -2.02
N SER A 196 27.91 -22.29 -0.75
CA SER A 196 26.52 -22.09 -0.35
C SER A 196 25.96 -20.74 -0.83
N ILE A 197 26.77 -19.67 -0.78
CA ILE A 197 26.40 -18.37 -1.35
C ILE A 197 26.19 -18.49 -2.86
N ARG A 198 27.08 -19.17 -3.59
CA ARG A 198 26.92 -19.38 -5.04
C ARG A 198 25.65 -20.15 -5.39
N LYS A 199 25.29 -21.16 -4.59
CA LYS A 199 24.03 -21.90 -4.77
C LYS A 199 22.82 -20.98 -4.61
N LEU A 200 22.77 -20.17 -3.56
CA LEU A 200 21.67 -19.22 -3.35
C LEU A 200 21.63 -18.11 -4.42
N ASP A 201 22.80 -17.60 -4.85
CA ASP A 201 22.90 -16.63 -5.94
C ASP A 201 22.33 -17.21 -7.24
N LYS A 202 22.59 -18.49 -7.54
CA LYS A 202 22.05 -19.18 -8.71
C LYS A 202 20.53 -19.29 -8.63
N ILE A 203 19.99 -19.74 -7.50
CA ILE A 203 18.53 -19.86 -7.28
C ILE A 203 17.85 -18.49 -7.49
N LEU A 204 18.36 -17.44 -6.84
CA LEU A 204 17.79 -16.09 -6.96
C LEU A 204 17.93 -15.53 -8.38
N SER A 205 19.02 -15.84 -9.07
CA SER A 205 19.23 -15.43 -10.47
C SER A 205 18.26 -16.11 -11.42
N GLU A 206 18.00 -17.41 -11.24
CA GLU A 206 17.04 -18.16 -12.06
C GLU A 206 15.60 -17.67 -11.83
N GLN A 207 15.22 -17.40 -10.58
CA GLN A 207 13.93 -16.78 -10.28
C GLN A 207 13.80 -15.39 -10.89
N GLY A 208 14.82 -14.54 -10.72
CA GLY A 208 14.82 -13.19 -11.31
C GLY A 208 14.79 -13.17 -12.84
N ARG A 209 15.27 -14.22 -13.52
CA ARG A 209 15.17 -14.34 -14.98
C ARG A 209 13.76 -14.68 -15.48
N LYS A 210 12.94 -15.31 -14.65
CA LYS A 210 11.54 -15.64 -14.98
C LYS A 210 10.59 -14.48 -14.71
N ASP A 211 11.03 -13.52 -13.90
CA ASP A 211 10.23 -12.41 -13.40
C ASP A 211 10.40 -11.15 -14.25
N GLU A 212 9.32 -10.68 -14.88
CA GLU A 212 9.32 -9.48 -15.72
C GLU A 212 9.59 -8.18 -14.93
N ASP A 213 9.08 -8.06 -13.71
CA ASP A 213 9.35 -6.88 -12.88
C ASP A 213 10.83 -6.84 -12.47
N CYS A 214 11.43 -8.00 -12.19
CA CYS A 214 12.87 -8.10 -11.92
C CYS A 214 13.71 -7.69 -13.15
N LYS A 215 13.34 -8.14 -14.35
CA LYS A 215 14.00 -7.72 -15.60
C LYS A 215 13.91 -6.20 -15.79
N LEU A 216 12.75 -5.60 -15.54
CA LEU A 216 12.57 -4.15 -15.64
C LEU A 216 13.42 -3.41 -14.61
N LEU A 217 13.44 -3.84 -13.36
CA LEU A 217 14.23 -3.22 -12.29
C LEU A 217 15.74 -3.28 -12.57
N THR A 218 16.23 -4.39 -13.13
CA THR A 218 17.65 -4.59 -13.44
C THR A 218 18.15 -3.75 -14.63
N THR A 219 17.25 -3.11 -15.39
CA THR A 219 17.64 -2.14 -16.42
C THR A 219 18.30 -0.88 -15.84
N VAL A 220 18.02 -0.58 -14.56
CA VAL A 220 18.58 0.57 -13.86
C VAL A 220 20.05 0.31 -13.52
N PRO A 221 20.99 1.16 -13.95
CA PRO A 221 22.40 0.93 -13.65
C PRO A 221 22.64 0.92 -12.13
N GLY A 222 23.37 -0.10 -11.64
CA GLY A 222 23.60 -0.32 -10.21
C GLY A 222 22.57 -1.23 -9.54
N VAL A 223 21.42 -1.51 -10.17
CA VAL A 223 20.43 -2.48 -9.68
C VAL A 223 20.70 -3.83 -10.34
N GLY A 224 21.21 -4.79 -9.56
CA GLY A 224 21.35 -6.19 -9.98
C GLY A 224 20.16 -7.05 -9.54
N VAL A 225 20.12 -8.32 -9.97
CA VAL A 225 19.02 -9.25 -9.66
C VAL A 225 18.74 -9.34 -8.17
N ILE A 226 19.78 -9.46 -7.34
CA ILE A 226 19.61 -9.52 -5.87
C ILE A 226 18.90 -8.26 -5.33
N VAL A 227 19.29 -7.07 -5.81
CA VAL A 227 18.67 -5.81 -5.39
C VAL A 227 17.22 -5.74 -5.85
N ALA A 228 16.95 -6.13 -7.10
CA ALA A 228 15.62 -6.14 -7.69
C ALA A 228 14.67 -7.10 -6.95
N MET A 229 15.10 -8.35 -6.72
CA MET A 229 14.34 -9.34 -5.95
C MET A 229 14.10 -8.91 -4.50
N THR A 230 15.10 -8.30 -3.86
CA THR A 230 14.94 -7.75 -2.51
C THR A 230 13.93 -6.62 -2.47
N TYR A 231 13.93 -5.75 -3.49
CA TYR A 231 12.96 -4.67 -3.60
C TYR A 231 11.55 -5.20 -3.85
N LYS A 232 11.38 -6.11 -4.82
CA LYS A 232 10.09 -6.76 -5.12
C LYS A 232 9.52 -7.42 -3.87
N ALA A 233 10.28 -8.30 -3.21
CA ALA A 233 9.79 -9.03 -2.04
C ALA A 233 9.56 -8.14 -0.79
N ALA A 234 10.14 -6.94 -0.76
CA ALA A 234 9.87 -5.96 0.30
C ALA A 234 8.57 -5.17 0.06
N ILE A 235 8.26 -4.85 -1.20
CA ILE A 235 7.03 -4.17 -1.61
C ILE A 235 5.85 -5.14 -1.61
N ASP A 236 6.06 -6.30 -2.23
CA ASP A 236 5.10 -7.39 -2.48
C ASP A 236 3.90 -6.93 -3.33
N ASP A 237 2.98 -6.18 -2.74
CA ASP A 237 1.90 -5.49 -3.45
C ASP A 237 2.27 -4.01 -3.68
N PRO A 238 2.43 -3.54 -4.92
CA PRO A 238 2.69 -2.13 -5.23
C PRO A 238 1.47 -1.23 -5.01
N TYR A 239 0.25 -1.74 -5.12
CA TYR A 239 -0.98 -0.93 -5.12
C TYR A 239 -1.38 -0.45 -3.72
N ARG A 240 -0.86 -1.08 -2.66
CA ARG A 240 -1.00 -0.60 -1.27
C ARG A 240 -0.42 0.79 -1.01
N PHE A 241 0.42 1.31 -1.91
CA PHE A 241 1.06 2.60 -1.77
C PHE A 241 0.32 3.64 -2.62
N GLU A 242 -0.39 4.57 -1.97
CA GLU A 242 -1.10 5.66 -2.65
C GLU A 242 -0.16 6.50 -3.54
N THR A 243 1.06 6.74 -3.06
CA THR A 243 2.06 7.52 -3.78
C THR A 243 3.43 6.88 -3.73
N SER A 244 4.23 7.10 -4.77
CA SER A 244 5.64 6.66 -4.76
C SER A 244 6.45 7.22 -3.58
N TYR A 245 6.04 8.36 -3.01
CA TYR A 245 6.74 9.01 -1.89
C TYR A 245 6.64 8.22 -0.59
N THR A 246 5.54 7.49 -0.37
CA THR A 246 5.36 6.66 0.82
C THR A 246 6.29 5.45 0.82
N VAL A 247 6.70 4.97 -0.37
CA VAL A 247 7.66 3.85 -0.50
C VAL A 247 9.02 4.19 0.12
N GLY A 248 9.56 5.37 -0.15
CA GLY A 248 10.83 5.80 0.46
C GLY A 248 10.76 5.96 1.98
N ALA A 249 9.60 6.37 2.50
CA ALA A 249 9.35 6.41 3.94
C ALA A 249 9.24 4.99 4.52
N TYR A 250 8.57 4.07 3.83
CA TYR A 250 8.46 2.66 4.17
C TYR A 250 9.84 1.98 4.24
N MET A 251 10.74 2.28 3.29
CA MET A 251 12.13 1.78 3.30
C MET A 251 13.02 2.45 4.37
N GLY A 252 12.50 3.47 5.06
CA GLY A 252 13.22 4.22 6.08
C GLY A 252 14.35 5.10 5.54
N LEU A 253 14.22 5.54 4.28
CA LEU A 253 15.15 6.43 3.58
C LEU A 253 14.76 7.91 3.69
N SER A 254 13.61 8.22 4.28
CA SER A 254 13.19 9.58 4.59
C SER A 254 13.91 10.13 5.83
N PRO A 255 14.33 11.40 5.82
CA PRO A 255 14.87 12.05 7.02
C PRO A 255 13.81 12.09 8.12
N ARG A 256 14.24 11.96 9.38
CA ARG A 256 13.39 12.28 10.53
C ARG A 256 13.18 13.79 10.58
N GLN A 257 11.94 14.22 10.74
CA GLN A 257 11.59 15.61 10.97
C GLN A 257 11.24 15.77 12.45
N TYR A 258 11.84 16.77 13.09
CA TYR A 258 11.41 17.25 14.40
C TYR A 258 10.90 18.68 14.19
N ALA A 259 9.57 18.81 14.21
CA ALA A 259 8.88 20.08 14.06
C ALA A 259 8.07 20.35 15.34
N SER A 260 8.36 21.46 16.04
CA SER A 260 7.59 21.90 17.21
C SER A 260 7.56 23.43 17.28
N GLY A 261 6.37 24.04 17.18
CA GLY A 261 6.21 25.49 17.19
C GLY A 261 7.08 26.17 16.12
N GLU A 262 8.16 26.81 16.54
CA GLU A 262 9.08 27.57 15.69
C GLU A 262 10.27 26.75 15.15
N VAL A 263 10.50 25.53 15.63
CA VAL A 263 11.66 24.72 15.26
C VAL A 263 11.27 23.68 14.21
N ASP A 264 11.84 23.75 13.01
CA ASP A 264 11.81 22.68 12.00
C ASP A 264 13.23 22.19 11.70
N ARG A 265 13.57 20.98 12.16
CA ARG A 265 14.89 20.37 11.97
C ARG A 265 14.78 19.02 11.29
N HIS A 266 15.56 18.86 10.23
CA HIS A 266 15.72 17.59 9.52
C HIS A 266 16.95 16.82 10.04
N GLY A 267 16.72 15.65 10.63
CA GLY A 267 17.74 14.80 11.22
C GLY A 267 18.22 13.67 10.31
N SER A 268 18.75 12.61 10.94
CA SER A 268 19.15 11.38 10.25
C SER A 268 17.95 10.65 9.63
N ILE A 269 18.19 9.73 8.69
CA ILE A 269 17.12 8.90 8.11
C ILE A 269 16.38 8.10 9.19
N SER A 270 15.09 7.82 8.97
CA SER A 270 14.25 7.16 9.99
C SER A 270 14.76 5.78 10.37
N LYS A 271 15.37 5.07 9.41
CA LYS A 271 15.78 3.66 9.50
C LYS A 271 14.63 2.69 9.79
N MET A 272 13.38 3.13 9.65
CA MET A 272 12.19 2.29 9.82
C MET A 272 12.03 1.31 8.64
N GLY A 273 11.26 0.24 8.85
CA GLY A 273 10.98 -0.76 7.80
C GLY A 273 12.14 -1.71 7.46
N PRO A 274 12.15 -2.30 6.25
CA PRO A 274 13.02 -3.41 5.89
C PRO A 274 14.49 -2.99 5.74
N MET A 275 15.29 -3.33 6.76
CA MET A 275 16.72 -3.00 6.79
C MET A 275 17.49 -3.55 5.59
N GLU A 276 17.17 -4.78 5.17
CA GLU A 276 17.86 -5.45 4.06
C GLU A 276 17.66 -4.72 2.73
N CYS A 277 16.41 -4.40 2.39
CA CYS A 277 16.10 -3.64 1.18
C CYS A 277 16.77 -2.26 1.19
N ARG A 278 16.75 -1.57 2.34
CA ARG A 278 17.46 -0.29 2.49
C ARG A 278 18.96 -0.41 2.23
N SER A 279 19.61 -1.44 2.77
CA SER A 279 21.05 -1.67 2.54
C SER A 279 21.34 -1.98 1.07
N MET A 280 20.53 -2.82 0.43
CA MET A 280 20.68 -3.15 -1.00
C MET A 280 20.48 -1.93 -1.91
N LEU A 281 19.51 -1.07 -1.60
CA LEU A 281 19.31 0.19 -2.33
C LEU A 281 20.48 1.17 -2.13
N TYR A 282 21.06 1.21 -0.94
CA TYR A 282 22.26 2.00 -0.66
C TYR A 282 23.46 1.49 -1.47
N GLU A 283 23.69 0.18 -1.49
CA GLU A 283 24.76 -0.43 -2.29
C GLU A 283 24.55 -0.18 -3.79
N ALA A 284 23.32 -0.34 -4.29
CA ALA A 284 22.97 -0.05 -5.67
C ALA A 284 23.25 1.42 -6.05
N ALA A 285 22.86 2.35 -5.17
CA ALA A 285 23.14 3.78 -5.35
C ALA A 285 24.65 4.07 -5.31
N GLN A 286 25.40 3.38 -4.44
CA GLN A 286 26.85 3.53 -4.38
C GLN A 286 27.50 3.05 -5.68
N VAL A 287 27.14 1.86 -6.17
CA VAL A 287 27.62 1.32 -7.45
C VAL A 287 27.28 2.26 -8.61
N LEU A 288 26.05 2.80 -8.65
CA LEU A 288 25.62 3.77 -9.64
C LEU A 288 26.50 5.04 -9.65
N LEU A 289 26.97 5.50 -8.49
CA LEU A 289 27.78 6.71 -8.36
C LEU A 289 29.28 6.47 -8.50
N THR A 290 29.81 5.31 -8.14
CA THR A 290 31.27 5.05 -8.14
C THR A 290 31.75 4.19 -9.29
N ILE A 291 31.00 3.18 -9.70
CA ILE A 291 31.45 2.15 -10.66
C ILE A 291 30.83 2.35 -12.03
N SER A 292 29.51 2.63 -12.09
CA SER A 292 28.79 2.73 -13.36
C SER A 292 29.33 3.84 -14.24
N ARG A 293 29.68 3.53 -15.49
CA ARG A 293 30.13 4.52 -16.49
C ARG A 293 28.99 5.01 -17.40
N LYS A 294 27.78 4.47 -17.25
CA LYS A 294 26.63 4.85 -18.09
C LYS A 294 26.17 6.27 -17.77
N ASN A 295 25.93 7.05 -18.83
CA ASN A 295 25.31 8.37 -18.71
C ASN A 295 23.85 8.20 -18.29
N PHE A 296 23.54 8.60 -17.06
CA PHE A 296 22.22 8.45 -16.47
C PHE A 296 21.88 9.70 -15.67
N LYS A 297 20.71 10.31 -15.92
CA LYS A 297 20.30 11.59 -15.29
C LYS A 297 20.41 11.53 -13.76
N LEU A 298 20.05 10.39 -13.16
CA LEU A 298 20.14 10.17 -11.71
C LEU A 298 21.59 10.16 -11.19
N ARG A 299 22.54 9.61 -11.96
CA ARG A 299 23.97 9.64 -11.63
C ARG A 299 24.48 11.09 -11.65
N SER A 300 24.18 11.84 -12.71
CA SER A 300 24.60 13.24 -12.83
C SER A 300 24.06 14.10 -11.70
N TRP A 301 22.78 13.91 -11.35
CA TRP A 301 22.17 14.58 -10.19
C TRP A 301 22.85 14.19 -8.88
N GLY A 302 23.09 12.89 -8.65
CA GLY A 302 23.74 12.40 -7.44
C GLY A 302 25.18 12.91 -7.29
N LEU A 303 25.95 13.00 -8.38
CA LEU A 303 27.30 13.57 -8.37
C LEU A 303 27.30 15.08 -8.09
N LYS A 304 26.33 15.84 -8.63
CA LYS A 304 26.15 17.27 -8.28
C LYS A 304 25.83 17.43 -6.80
N LEU A 305 24.99 16.56 -6.24
CA LEU A 305 24.66 16.56 -4.81
C LEU A 305 25.87 16.17 -3.95
N ALA A 306 26.68 15.21 -4.40
CA ALA A 306 27.88 14.76 -3.71
C ALA A 306 28.89 15.91 -3.55
N LYS A 307 29.04 16.76 -4.56
CA LYS A 307 29.87 17.98 -4.49
C LYS A 307 29.39 18.98 -3.44
N LYS A 308 28.07 19.10 -3.24
CA LYS A 308 27.47 20.08 -2.31
C LYS A 308 27.37 19.59 -0.86
N LYS A 309 26.97 18.33 -0.65
CA LYS A 309 26.61 17.79 0.68
C LYS A 309 27.46 16.59 1.12
N GLY A 310 28.41 16.17 0.30
CA GLY A 310 29.27 15.01 0.55
C GLY A 310 28.70 13.70 0.01
N MET A 311 29.60 12.77 -0.30
CA MET A 311 29.28 11.52 -1.01
C MET A 311 28.28 10.63 -0.26
N LYS A 312 28.41 10.47 1.05
CA LYS A 312 27.52 9.61 1.86
C LYS A 312 26.06 10.10 1.80
N LYS A 313 25.83 11.41 1.93
CA LYS A 313 24.48 12.00 1.84
C LYS A 313 23.91 11.85 0.43
N ALA A 314 24.74 12.00 -0.60
CA ALA A 314 24.33 11.79 -1.98
C ALA A 314 23.92 10.35 -2.28
N ILE A 315 24.66 9.35 -1.79
CA ILE A 315 24.29 7.93 -1.95
C ILE A 315 22.92 7.66 -1.33
N VAL A 316 22.65 8.14 -0.11
CA VAL A 316 21.33 7.98 0.54
C VAL A 316 20.23 8.64 -0.28
N ALA A 317 20.46 9.84 -0.80
CA ALA A 317 19.47 10.55 -1.60
C ALA A 317 19.19 9.86 -2.96
N VAL A 318 20.22 9.28 -3.58
CA VAL A 318 20.08 8.45 -4.79
C VAL A 318 19.35 7.15 -4.47
N ALA A 319 19.67 6.47 -3.36
CA ALA A 319 18.96 5.27 -2.91
C ALA A 319 17.47 5.55 -2.68
N ARG A 320 17.14 6.71 -2.09
CA ARG A 320 15.76 7.18 -1.94
C ARG A 320 15.08 7.35 -3.29
N LYS A 321 15.75 7.97 -4.28
CA LYS A 321 15.23 8.09 -5.65
C LYS A 321 15.11 6.75 -6.39
N LEU A 322 15.98 5.78 -6.13
CA LEU A 322 15.85 4.42 -6.66
C LEU A 322 14.59 3.73 -6.12
N ALA A 323 14.29 3.89 -4.82
CA ALA A 323 13.06 3.40 -4.22
C ALA A 323 11.79 4.08 -4.78
N PHE A 324 11.92 5.34 -5.20
CA PHE A 324 10.80 6.14 -5.68
C PHE A 324 10.43 5.95 -7.14
N ARG A 325 11.24 5.26 -7.94
CA ARG A 325 11.08 5.34 -9.39
C ARG A 325 9.81 4.60 -9.84
N LYS A 326 8.71 5.35 -9.86
CA LYS A 326 7.47 5.08 -10.59
C LYS A 326 7.87 4.67 -12.01
N LYS A 327 7.18 3.66 -12.58
CA LYS A 327 7.16 3.36 -14.01
C LYS A 327 7.02 4.69 -14.76
N SER A 328 8.16 5.24 -15.13
CA SER A 328 8.28 6.41 -16.00
C SER A 328 8.52 5.75 -17.32
N ILE A 329 7.45 5.59 -18.09
CA ILE A 329 7.58 5.23 -19.49
C ILE A 329 8.41 6.37 -20.08
N GLU A 330 9.66 6.10 -20.40
CA GLU A 330 10.44 7.01 -21.20
C GLU A 330 9.79 6.96 -22.58
N LEU A 331 8.94 7.95 -22.91
CA LEU A 331 8.27 8.06 -24.22
C LEU A 331 9.23 7.81 -25.42
N PRO A 332 10.52 8.19 -25.38
CA PRO A 332 11.47 7.83 -26.44
C PRO A 332 11.69 6.32 -26.66
N LYS A 333 11.40 5.47 -25.65
CA LYS A 333 11.50 4.01 -25.72
C LYS A 333 10.19 3.32 -26.12
N PHE A 334 9.10 4.08 -26.27
CA PHE A 334 7.86 3.55 -26.82
C PHE A 334 8.04 3.33 -28.33
N ALA A 335 8.07 2.05 -28.73
CA ALA A 335 8.45 1.63 -30.09
C ALA A 335 7.26 1.50 -31.05
N LYS A 336 6.03 1.39 -30.53
CA LYS A 336 4.81 1.27 -31.33
C LYS A 336 4.50 2.60 -32.01
N ASN A 337 4.26 2.59 -33.32
CA ASN A 337 4.07 3.79 -34.14
C ASN A 337 2.80 3.76 -35.01
N LYS A 338 2.00 2.70 -34.93
CA LYS A 338 0.70 2.60 -35.60
C LYS A 338 -0.41 2.31 -34.58
N VAL A 339 -1.61 2.83 -34.84
CA VAL A 339 -2.79 2.66 -33.96
C VAL A 339 -3.20 1.20 -33.83
N GLU A 340 -3.05 0.42 -34.90
CA GLU A 340 -3.34 -1.03 -34.96
C GLU A 340 -2.52 -1.85 -33.95
N GLN A 341 -1.35 -1.35 -33.52
CA GLN A 341 -0.45 -2.05 -32.58
C GLN A 341 -0.84 -1.84 -31.11
N LEU A 342 -1.84 -1.00 -30.83
CA LEU A 342 -2.19 -0.53 -29.49
C LEU A 342 -3.24 -1.45 -28.83
N GLU A 343 -2.81 -2.29 -27.91
CA GLU A 343 -3.66 -3.27 -27.23
C GLU A 343 -4.26 -2.70 -25.94
N SER A 344 -3.50 -1.86 -25.23
CA SER A 344 -3.86 -1.34 -23.90
C SER A 344 -4.19 0.14 -23.89
N ILE A 345 -5.08 0.57 -22.98
CA ILE A 345 -5.40 1.99 -22.75
C ILE A 345 -4.16 2.82 -22.41
N VAL A 346 -3.19 2.22 -21.71
CA VAL A 346 -1.93 2.88 -21.34
C VAL A 346 -1.05 3.11 -22.57
N GLU A 347 -1.04 2.17 -23.51
CA GLU A 347 -0.31 2.31 -24.77
C GLU A 347 -0.94 3.39 -25.65
N ARG A 348 -2.26 3.51 -25.65
CA ARG A 348 -2.99 4.59 -26.35
C ARG A 348 -2.64 5.97 -25.78
N TRP A 349 -2.57 6.10 -24.45
CA TRP A 349 -2.07 7.32 -23.82
C TRP A 349 -0.61 7.62 -24.18
N CYS A 350 0.26 6.61 -24.21
CA CYS A 350 1.66 6.80 -24.60
C CYS A 350 1.82 7.20 -26.07
N PHE A 351 0.98 6.64 -26.94
CA PHE A 351 0.91 7.02 -28.34
C PHE A 351 0.43 8.47 -28.50
N PHE A 352 -0.67 8.84 -27.83
CA PHE A 352 -1.18 10.22 -27.79
C PHE A 352 -0.09 11.20 -27.33
N PHE A 353 0.56 10.97 -26.19
CA PHE A 353 1.60 11.88 -25.70
C PHE A 353 2.84 11.99 -26.59
N LYS A 354 3.07 11.04 -27.49
CA LYS A 354 4.25 11.02 -28.37
C LYS A 354 3.95 11.55 -29.78
N TYR A 355 2.77 11.26 -30.33
CA TYR A 355 2.44 11.49 -31.73
C TYR A 355 1.18 12.36 -31.94
N ALA A 356 0.59 12.95 -30.89
CA ALA A 356 -0.64 13.76 -31.03
C ALA A 356 -0.54 14.89 -32.07
N GLU A 357 0.64 15.46 -32.30
CA GLU A 357 0.84 16.51 -33.31
C GLU A 357 0.91 15.98 -34.75
N GLU A 358 1.27 14.70 -34.92
CA GLU A 358 1.54 14.06 -36.23
C GLU A 358 0.42 13.11 -36.69
N THR A 359 -0.58 12.84 -35.82
CA THR A 359 -1.64 11.87 -36.07
C THR A 359 -2.81 12.51 -36.84
N THR A 360 -3.40 11.80 -37.80
CA THR A 360 -4.55 12.26 -38.58
C THR A 360 -5.86 12.23 -37.76
N GLU A 361 -6.83 13.08 -38.11
CA GLU A 361 -8.14 13.12 -37.42
C GLU A 361 -8.91 11.79 -37.46
N GLU A 362 -8.66 10.95 -38.47
CA GLU A 362 -9.29 9.64 -38.63
C GLU A 362 -8.73 8.61 -37.62
N ASP A 363 -7.41 8.55 -37.48
CA ASP A 363 -6.72 7.70 -36.50
C ASP A 363 -7.10 8.10 -35.05
N LEU A 364 -7.32 9.39 -34.82
CA LEU A 364 -7.76 9.93 -33.54
C LEU A 364 -9.20 9.52 -33.20
N LYS A 365 -10.10 9.46 -34.19
CA LYS A 365 -11.46 8.94 -34.00
C LYS A 365 -11.43 7.46 -33.61
N GLU A 366 -10.58 6.65 -34.24
CA GLU A 366 -10.44 5.24 -33.89
C GLU A 366 -9.91 5.02 -32.45
N ILE A 367 -8.96 5.86 -32.01
CA ILE A 367 -8.47 5.86 -30.62
C ILE A 367 -9.57 6.30 -29.65
N ALA A 368 -10.34 7.33 -30.01
CA ALA A 368 -11.41 7.89 -29.20
C ALA A 368 -12.58 6.93 -29.01
N GLU A 369 -12.98 6.18 -30.05
CA GLU A 369 -14.00 5.12 -29.96
C GLU A 369 -13.62 4.04 -28.95
N LYS A 370 -12.33 3.69 -28.90
CA LYS A 370 -11.80 2.67 -27.98
C LYS A 370 -11.39 3.23 -26.61
N ALA A 371 -11.39 4.56 -26.41
CA ALA A 371 -10.99 5.22 -25.15
C ALA A 371 -11.61 6.64 -25.01
N PRO A 372 -12.80 6.78 -24.38
CA PRO A 372 -13.52 8.05 -24.28
C PRO A 372 -12.76 9.19 -23.57
N ILE A 373 -11.87 8.86 -22.63
CA ILE A 373 -11.10 9.85 -21.86
C ILE A 373 -10.02 10.51 -22.73
N ILE A 374 -9.48 9.80 -23.72
CA ILE A 374 -8.47 10.35 -24.64
C ILE A 374 -9.12 11.39 -25.56
N LYS A 375 -10.39 11.19 -25.93
CA LYS A 375 -11.18 12.18 -26.67
C LYS A 375 -11.27 13.52 -25.94
N LEU A 376 -11.61 13.50 -24.64
CA LEU A 376 -11.68 14.72 -23.83
C LEU A 376 -10.34 15.47 -23.79
N ALA A 377 -9.22 14.75 -23.71
CA ALA A 377 -7.89 15.36 -23.75
C ALA A 377 -7.54 15.94 -25.13
N TYR A 378 -8.03 15.34 -26.22
CA TYR A 378 -7.88 15.88 -27.56
C TYR A 378 -8.75 17.13 -27.76
N ASP A 379 -10.02 17.08 -27.36
CA ASP A 379 -10.94 18.21 -27.46
C ASP A 379 -10.37 19.44 -26.69
N GLU A 380 -9.69 19.22 -25.56
CA GLU A 380 -8.95 20.28 -24.85
C GLU A 380 -7.67 20.74 -25.55
N LEU A 381 -6.94 19.84 -26.22
CA LEU A 381 -5.78 20.21 -27.04
C LEU A 381 -6.21 21.05 -28.25
N ASP A 382 -7.33 20.70 -28.87
CA ASP A 382 -7.91 21.41 -30.01
C ASP A 382 -8.42 22.79 -29.57
N LYS A 383 -9.06 22.90 -28.40
CA LYS A 383 -9.37 24.18 -27.75
C LYS A 383 -8.16 25.08 -27.56
N PHE A 384 -6.99 24.51 -27.25
CA PHE A 384 -5.76 25.29 -27.12
C PHE A 384 -5.27 25.86 -28.47
N ARG A 385 -5.69 25.27 -29.60
CA ARG A 385 -5.38 25.74 -30.95
C ARG A 385 -6.39 26.74 -31.51
N TRP A 386 -7.48 27.00 -30.79
CA TRP A 386 -8.55 27.91 -31.23
C TRP A 386 -8.06 29.36 -31.31
N ASN A 387 -8.51 30.06 -32.36
CA ASN A 387 -8.33 31.51 -32.46
C ASN A 387 -9.38 32.22 -31.60
N GLU A 388 -9.16 33.52 -31.34
CA GLU A 388 -10.04 34.35 -30.51
C GLU A 388 -11.52 34.30 -30.92
N LYS A 389 -11.80 34.14 -32.22
CA LYS A 389 -13.17 33.98 -32.75
C LYS A 389 -13.83 32.67 -32.35
N ASP A 390 -13.08 31.57 -32.34
CA ASP A 390 -13.59 30.24 -32.01
C ASP A 390 -13.84 30.12 -30.50
N LEU A 391 -12.99 30.77 -29.70
CA LEU A 391 -13.16 30.89 -28.25
C LEU A 391 -14.46 31.64 -27.90
N VAL A 392 -14.72 32.79 -28.53
CA VAL A 392 -15.94 33.58 -28.31
C VAL A 392 -17.20 32.79 -28.68
N ALA A 393 -17.20 32.10 -29.84
CA ALA A 393 -18.34 31.29 -30.26
C ALA A 393 -18.65 30.14 -29.28
N TYR A 394 -17.61 29.54 -28.68
CA TYR A 394 -17.78 28.51 -27.66
C TYR A 394 -18.28 29.06 -26.33
N GLU A 395 -17.76 30.20 -25.87
CA GLU A 395 -18.22 30.87 -24.64
C GLU A 395 -19.69 31.33 -24.76
N GLU A 396 -20.09 31.86 -25.90
CA GLU A 396 -21.49 32.20 -26.21
C GLU A 396 -22.38 30.96 -26.12
N ARG A 397 -21.95 29.84 -26.74
CA ARG A 397 -22.71 28.58 -26.69
C ARG A 397 -22.86 28.03 -25.27
N ILE A 398 -21.80 28.10 -24.45
CA ILE A 398 -21.87 27.69 -23.04
C ILE A 398 -22.83 28.59 -22.25
N MET A 399 -22.78 29.91 -22.48
CA MET A 399 -23.72 30.83 -21.85
C MET A 399 -25.17 30.52 -22.21
N ASP A 400 -25.45 30.18 -23.46
CA ASP A 400 -26.80 29.85 -23.90
C ASP A 400 -27.30 28.53 -23.30
N LEU A 401 -26.46 27.49 -23.24
CA LEU A 401 -26.81 26.23 -22.56
C LEU A 401 -27.11 26.44 -21.07
N ARG A 402 -26.32 27.26 -20.38
CA ARG A 402 -26.55 27.60 -18.97
C ARG A 402 -27.84 28.39 -18.76
N LYS A 403 -28.18 29.29 -19.69
CA LYS A 403 -29.47 30.00 -19.66
C LYS A 403 -30.63 29.01 -19.87
N GLU A 404 -30.51 28.09 -20.81
CA GLU A 404 -31.52 27.04 -21.05
C GLU A 404 -31.73 26.18 -19.80
N GLU A 405 -30.64 25.73 -19.15
CA GLU A 405 -30.68 24.92 -17.93
C GLU A 405 -31.35 25.68 -16.77
N ALA A 406 -30.97 26.93 -16.54
CA ALA A 406 -31.57 27.78 -15.50
C ALA A 406 -33.08 28.06 -15.75
N ILE A 407 -33.48 28.22 -17.01
CA ILE A 407 -34.89 28.38 -17.38
C ILE A 407 -35.67 27.09 -17.08
N LEU A 408 -35.07 25.93 -17.32
CA LEU A 408 -35.68 24.63 -17.09
C LEU A 408 -35.85 24.34 -15.60
N GLU A 409 -34.82 24.63 -14.79
CA GLU A 409 -34.84 24.51 -13.34
C GLU A 409 -35.93 25.40 -12.72
N HIS A 410 -35.99 26.67 -13.11
CA HIS A 410 -37.05 27.59 -12.66
C HIS A 410 -38.46 27.14 -13.08
N ARG A 411 -38.61 26.52 -14.26
CA ARG A 411 -39.89 25.94 -14.71
C ARG A 411 -40.31 24.73 -13.86
N LEU A 412 -39.36 23.90 -13.44
CA LEU A 412 -39.62 22.75 -12.56
C LEU A 412 -40.03 23.21 -11.17
N ASP A 413 -39.35 24.21 -10.59
CA ASP A 413 -39.71 24.77 -9.29
C ASP A 413 -41.13 25.34 -9.27
N LEU A 414 -41.49 26.11 -10.30
CA LEU A 414 -42.85 26.63 -10.46
C LEU A 414 -43.90 25.53 -10.61
N ALA A 415 -43.55 24.43 -11.30
CA ALA A 415 -44.43 23.28 -11.44
C ALA A 415 -44.64 22.55 -10.11
N GLU A 416 -43.57 22.37 -9.31
CA GLU A 416 -43.65 21.79 -7.97
C GLU A 416 -44.48 22.64 -7.01
N GLU A 417 -44.29 23.96 -7.00
CA GLU A 417 -45.08 24.85 -6.14
C GLU A 417 -46.57 24.81 -6.48
N LYS A 418 -46.90 24.81 -7.79
CA LYS A 418 -48.28 24.68 -8.25
C LYS A 418 -48.86 23.31 -7.88
N GLY A 419 -48.10 22.23 -8.08
CA GLY A 419 -48.50 20.88 -7.68
C GLY A 419 -48.77 20.76 -6.18
N LYS A 420 -47.90 21.33 -5.34
CA LYS A 420 -48.08 21.36 -3.87
C LYS A 420 -49.31 22.16 -3.45
N LYS A 421 -49.63 23.28 -4.14
CA LYS A 421 -50.84 24.07 -3.85
C LYS A 421 -52.11 23.30 -4.21
N ILE A 422 -52.18 22.75 -5.43
CA ILE A 422 -53.34 21.98 -5.91
C ILE A 422 -53.57 20.76 -5.01
N GLY A 423 -52.54 19.97 -4.72
CA GLY A 423 -52.68 18.80 -3.84
C GLY A 423 -53.09 19.14 -2.41
N LYS A 424 -52.75 20.33 -1.90
CA LYS A 424 -53.19 20.78 -0.56
C LYS A 424 -54.64 21.24 -0.56
N GLU A 425 -55.14 21.78 -1.67
CA GLU A 425 -56.55 22.15 -1.82
C GLU A 425 -57.42 20.90 -2.01
N GLU A 426 -57.03 19.98 -2.90
CA GLU A 426 -57.71 18.70 -3.11
C GLU A 426 -57.75 17.86 -1.83
N GLY A 427 -56.60 17.68 -1.15
CA GLY A 427 -56.55 16.91 0.10
C GLY A 427 -57.36 17.51 1.26
N LYS A 428 -57.58 18.85 1.27
CA LYS A 428 -58.48 19.49 2.25
C LYS A 428 -59.94 19.20 1.94
N ILE A 429 -60.30 19.14 0.66
CA ILE A 429 -61.67 18.84 0.22
C ILE A 429 -61.96 17.36 0.47
N GLU A 430 -61.06 16.45 0.08
CA GLU A 430 -61.18 15.02 0.35
C GLU A 430 -61.26 14.72 1.84
N GLY A 431 -60.39 15.32 2.67
CA GLY A 431 -60.44 15.14 4.12
C GLY A 431 -61.75 15.62 4.76
N LYS A 432 -62.35 16.71 4.26
CA LYS A 432 -63.67 17.17 4.72
C LYS A 432 -64.78 16.17 4.35
N ILE A 433 -64.71 15.59 3.15
CA ILE A 433 -65.67 14.59 2.67
C ILE A 433 -65.53 13.29 3.45
N GLU A 434 -64.31 12.84 3.74
CA GLU A 434 -64.04 11.63 4.52
C GLU A 434 -64.54 11.77 5.97
N VAL A 435 -64.30 12.92 6.60
CA VAL A 435 -64.84 13.24 7.94
C VAL A 435 -66.36 13.30 7.92
N ALA A 436 -66.98 13.87 6.88
CA ALA A 436 -68.44 13.89 6.74
C ALA A 436 -69.02 12.47 6.59
N LYS A 437 -68.41 11.60 5.77
CA LYS A 437 -68.81 10.19 5.63
C LYS A 437 -68.67 9.41 6.95
N ALA A 438 -67.59 9.63 7.70
CA ALA A 438 -67.37 9.00 8.99
C ALA A 438 -68.40 9.46 10.05
N MET A 439 -68.81 10.73 10.03
CA MET A 439 -69.85 11.25 10.92
C MET A 439 -71.25 10.74 10.55
N LEU A 440 -71.57 10.62 9.26
CA LEU A 440 -72.81 10.01 8.77
C LEU A 440 -72.92 8.54 9.18
N ALA A 441 -71.83 7.77 9.08
CA ALA A 441 -71.80 6.36 9.49
C ALA A 441 -72.05 6.13 10.99
N ASN A 442 -71.89 7.16 11.82
CA ASN A 442 -72.13 7.12 13.27
C ASN A 442 -73.48 7.74 13.69
N ASN A 443 -74.42 7.94 12.76
CA ASN A 443 -75.76 8.49 13.00
C ASN A 443 -75.77 9.89 13.66
N VAL A 444 -74.79 10.73 13.32
CA VAL A 444 -74.75 12.13 13.75
C VAL A 444 -75.72 12.97 12.91
N ASP A 445 -76.49 13.85 13.55
CA ASP A 445 -77.47 14.71 12.90
C ASP A 445 -76.86 15.62 11.81
N VAL A 446 -77.55 15.74 10.68
CA VAL A 446 -77.07 16.44 9.47
C VAL A 446 -76.71 17.91 9.76
N ASN A 447 -77.44 18.59 10.64
CA ASN A 447 -77.13 19.98 11.01
C ASN A 447 -75.84 20.10 11.82
N THR A 448 -75.47 19.03 12.55
CA THR A 448 -74.22 18.98 13.31
C THR A 448 -73.04 18.74 12.37
N ILE A 449 -73.22 17.91 11.33
CA ILE A 449 -72.19 17.65 10.32
C ILE A 449 -71.86 18.92 9.53
N VAL A 450 -72.87 19.66 9.07
CA VAL A 450 -72.72 20.97 8.40
C VAL A 450 -71.87 21.93 9.24
N LYS A 451 -72.11 21.97 10.56
CA LYS A 451 -71.43 22.88 11.48
C LYS A 451 -69.95 22.56 11.67
N PHE A 452 -69.55 21.28 11.57
CA PHE A 452 -68.16 20.85 11.78
C PHE A 452 -67.34 20.73 10.48
N THR A 453 -67.95 20.36 9.36
CA THR A 453 -67.25 20.16 8.08
C THR A 453 -67.32 21.39 7.17
N GLY A 454 -68.34 22.24 7.36
CA GLY A 454 -68.58 23.44 6.55
C GLY A 454 -69.06 23.14 5.13
N LEU A 455 -69.53 21.91 4.87
CA LEU A 455 -70.15 21.49 3.61
C LEU A 455 -71.62 21.90 3.57
N SER A 456 -72.15 22.14 2.38
CA SER A 456 -73.56 22.50 2.20
C SER A 456 -74.48 21.28 2.45
N ILE A 457 -75.73 21.55 2.79
CA ILE A 457 -76.73 20.50 3.09
C ILE A 457 -76.92 19.57 1.88
N SER A 458 -76.93 20.12 0.66
CA SER A 458 -77.03 19.37 -0.59
C SER A 458 -75.85 18.42 -0.84
N GLU A 459 -74.62 18.81 -0.48
CA GLU A 459 -73.42 17.97 -0.65
C GLU A 459 -73.39 16.81 0.36
N ILE A 460 -73.97 17.00 1.55
CA ILE A 460 -74.05 15.96 2.59
C ILE A 460 -75.16 14.95 2.26
N GLU A 461 -76.26 15.39 1.64
CA GLU A 461 -77.33 14.51 1.15
C GLU A 461 -76.90 13.66 -0.06
N GLU A 462 -76.11 14.19 -1.00
CA GLU A 462 -75.51 13.39 -2.08
C GLU A 462 -74.51 12.34 -1.56
N LEU A 463 -73.83 12.63 -0.44
CA LEU A 463 -72.93 11.69 0.22
C LEU A 463 -73.69 10.60 0.98
N SER A 464 -74.89 10.87 1.51
CA SER A 464 -75.74 9.85 2.14
C SER A 464 -76.45 8.95 1.13
N GLY A 465 -76.66 9.40 -0.11
CA GLY A 465 -77.22 8.58 -1.20
C GLY A 465 -76.25 7.56 -1.81
N ASN A 466 -74.96 7.66 -1.50
CA ASN A 466 -73.88 6.77 -1.98
C ASN A 466 -73.24 5.90 -0.87
N LEU A 467 -73.83 5.90 0.34
CA LEU A 467 -73.53 5.00 1.46
C LEU A 467 -74.60 3.91 1.52
#